data_AF-A0A7X6PPN9-F1
#
_entry.id   AF-A0A7X6PPN9-F1
#
_cell.length_a   1.000
_cell.length_b   1.000
_cell.length_c   1.000
_cell.angle_alpha   90.00
_cell.angle_beta   90.00
_cell.angle_gamma   90.00
#
_symmetry.space_group_name_H-M   'P 1'
#
loop_
_entity.id
_entity.type
_entity.pdbx_description
1 polymer ?
#
loop_
_entity_poly.entity_id
_entity_poly.type
_entity_poly.pdbx_seq_one_letter_code
_entity_poly.pdbx_strand_id
1 'polypeptide(L)'
;MVSNNGLFTDGPKDFTPRVSSIPLSDVDTTRSGEGSIGELVSNATAQMSSLFRAELELAKTELAGEAKKGAIGGGLFGVAGVIALYSSFFFFFFVAELLTKWLESWAAYLIVFLFMLLSAALLALFGWKKVKTVGAPQKTIDSVNELKNLVPGQATKKLEGRTRGMYS
;
A
#
# COMPACT_ATOMS: atom_id res chain seq x y z
N MET A 1 0.80 -48.46 51.86
CA MET A 1 0.10 -49.52 51.11
C MET A 1 0.61 -49.52 49.67
N VAL A 2 1.17 -50.67 49.27
CA VAL A 2 1.26 -51.25 47.91
C VAL A 2 2.11 -50.53 46.84
N SER A 3 3.19 -51.23 46.48
CA SER A 3 4.02 -51.09 45.28
C SER A 3 3.34 -51.75 44.07
N ASN A 4 3.67 -51.34 42.85
CA ASN A 4 3.89 -52.30 41.77
C ASN A 4 4.69 -51.70 40.61
N ASN A 5 6.00 -52.03 40.61
CA ASN A 5 6.78 -52.15 39.38
C ASN A 5 6.15 -53.22 38.48
N GLY A 6 6.18 -52.99 37.17
CA GLY A 6 5.77 -53.97 36.17
C GLY A 6 6.46 -53.68 34.84
N LEU A 7 7.74 -54.04 34.78
CA LEU A 7 8.44 -54.35 33.53
C LEU A 7 7.82 -55.61 32.94
N PHE A 8 7.15 -55.50 31.79
CA PHE A 8 7.03 -56.61 30.85
C PHE A 8 7.09 -56.08 29.42
N THR A 9 8.11 -56.57 28.74
CA THR A 9 8.28 -56.59 27.30
C THR A 9 7.42 -57.72 26.73
N ASP A 10 6.89 -57.54 25.52
CA ASP A 10 7.05 -58.47 24.39
C ASP A 10 5.89 -58.39 23.38
N GLY A 11 6.26 -58.30 22.11
CA GLY A 11 5.41 -58.60 20.96
C GLY A 11 5.25 -57.44 19.97
N PRO A 12 5.88 -57.49 18.78
CA PRO A 12 5.74 -56.47 17.76
C PRO A 12 4.35 -56.59 17.16
N LYS A 13 3.49 -55.60 17.39
CA LYS A 13 2.23 -55.51 16.64
C LYS A 13 2.53 -54.87 15.30
N ASP A 14 2.76 -55.74 14.32
CA ASP A 14 2.63 -55.54 12.88
C ASP A 14 2.64 -54.07 12.45
N PHE A 15 3.85 -53.50 12.36
CA PHE A 15 4.06 -52.34 11.52
C PHE A 15 4.05 -52.82 10.07
N THR A 16 2.86 -53.06 9.52
CA THR A 16 2.69 -53.00 8.07
C THR A 16 2.71 -51.52 7.71
N PRO A 17 3.78 -50.98 7.09
CA PRO A 17 3.68 -49.68 6.47
C PRO A 17 2.55 -49.83 5.45
N ARG A 18 1.38 -49.25 5.74
CA ARG A 18 0.41 -48.91 4.72
C ARG A 18 1.09 -47.84 3.89
N VAL A 19 1.96 -48.28 2.98
CA VAL A 19 2.36 -47.47 1.84
C VAL A 19 1.04 -47.17 1.19
N SER A 20 0.58 -45.92 1.37
CA SER A 20 -0.41 -45.36 0.48
C SER A 20 0.21 -45.55 -0.90
N SER A 21 -0.21 -46.61 -1.60
CA SER A 21 0.05 -46.72 -3.02
C SER A 21 -0.58 -45.45 -3.56
N ILE A 22 0.26 -44.46 -3.78
CA ILE A 22 -0.07 -43.26 -4.54
C ILE A 22 -0.80 -43.85 -5.74
N PRO A 23 -2.11 -43.56 -5.92
CA PRO A 23 -2.74 -43.97 -7.14
C PRO A 23 -1.88 -43.33 -8.22
N LEU A 24 -1.19 -44.18 -8.97
CA LEU A 24 -0.73 -43.85 -10.31
C LEU A 24 -2.01 -43.70 -11.14
N SER A 25 -2.83 -42.69 -10.81
CA SER A 25 -3.36 -41.85 -11.85
C SER A 25 -2.11 -41.40 -12.55
N ASP A 26 -1.84 -42.01 -13.70
CA ASP A 26 -1.01 -41.39 -14.71
C ASP A 26 -1.43 -39.92 -14.68
N VAL A 27 -0.56 -39.06 -14.13
CA VAL A 27 -0.39 -37.79 -14.78
C VAL A 27 -0.10 -38.25 -16.19
N ASP A 28 -1.10 -38.13 -17.06
CA ASP A 28 -0.88 -38.08 -18.48
C ASP A 28 0.29 -37.14 -18.60
N THR A 29 1.48 -37.74 -18.72
CA THR A 29 2.64 -37.05 -19.20
C THR A 29 2.19 -36.79 -20.61
N THR A 30 1.54 -35.64 -20.83
CA THR A 30 1.43 -35.05 -22.14
C THR A 30 2.84 -35.11 -22.67
N ARG A 31 3.03 -36.12 -23.52
CA ARG A 31 4.23 -36.49 -24.25
C ARG A 31 5.13 -35.27 -24.36
N SER A 32 6.33 -35.36 -23.78
CA SER A 32 7.39 -34.37 -23.92
C SER A 32 7.65 -34.13 -25.41
N GLY A 33 6.90 -33.21 -26.03
CA GLY A 33 6.87 -33.03 -27.48
C GLY A 33 5.55 -32.56 -28.09
N GLU A 34 4.38 -32.74 -27.46
CA GLU A 34 3.07 -32.46 -28.10
C GLU A 34 2.15 -31.48 -27.37
N GLY A 35 2.67 -30.72 -26.41
CA GLY A 35 1.98 -29.49 -25.99
C GLY A 35 1.95 -28.54 -27.18
N SER A 36 0.77 -28.26 -27.73
CA SER A 36 0.60 -27.20 -28.73
C SER A 36 1.28 -25.92 -28.23
N ILE A 37 1.88 -25.12 -29.12
CA ILE A 37 2.44 -23.81 -28.77
C ILE A 37 1.42 -22.98 -27.93
N GLY A 38 0.12 -23.16 -28.20
CA GLY A 38 -0.96 -22.53 -27.43
C GLY A 38 -1.07 -23.01 -25.99
N GLU A 39 -0.76 -24.26 -25.69
CA GLU A 39 -0.81 -24.84 -24.35
C GLU A 39 0.38 -24.41 -23.49
N LEU A 40 1.57 -24.31 -24.09
CA LEU A 40 2.77 -23.74 -23.45
C LEU A 40 2.58 -22.26 -23.13
N VAL A 41 2.04 -21.48 -24.07
CA VAL A 41 1.70 -20.06 -23.84
C VAL A 41 0.62 -19.91 -22.77
N SER A 42 -0.42 -20.75 -22.79
CA SER A 42 -1.47 -20.77 -21.77
C SER A 42 -0.90 -21.02 -20.37
N ASN A 43 -0.09 -22.07 -20.22
CA ASN A 43 0.53 -22.42 -18.93
C ASN A 43 1.53 -21.35 -18.44
N ALA A 44 2.34 -20.79 -19.33
CA ALA A 44 3.25 -19.70 -18.98
C ALA A 44 2.49 -18.43 -18.55
N THR A 45 1.39 -18.11 -19.22
CA THR A 45 0.51 -16.98 -18.87
C THR A 45 -0.19 -17.21 -17.54
N ALA A 46 -0.62 -18.45 -17.26
CA ALA A 46 -1.23 -18.82 -15.98
C ALA A 46 -0.24 -18.70 -14.81
N GLN A 47 1.02 -19.12 -14.99
CA GLN A 47 2.08 -18.98 -13.97
C GLN A 47 2.49 -17.52 -13.76
N MET A 48 2.58 -16.74 -14.83
CA MET A 48 2.82 -15.30 -14.71
C MET A 48 1.69 -14.61 -13.95
N SER A 49 0.43 -15.00 -14.22
CA SER A 49 -0.74 -14.47 -13.53
C SER A 49 -0.75 -14.82 -12.04
N SER A 50 -0.29 -16.03 -11.67
CA SER A 50 -0.21 -16.44 -10.26
C SER A 50 0.87 -15.69 -9.48
N LEU A 51 2.05 -15.47 -10.09
CA LEU A 51 3.11 -14.64 -9.50
C LEU A 51 2.65 -13.19 -9.31
N PHE A 52 2.03 -12.61 -10.33
CA PHE A 52 1.55 -11.23 -10.27
C PHE A 52 0.47 -11.05 -9.18
N ARG A 53 -0.41 -12.04 -9.03
CA ARG A 53 -1.41 -12.06 -7.96
C ARG A 53 -0.76 -12.15 -6.57
N ALA A 54 0.28 -12.97 -6.41
CA ALA A 54 1.00 -13.11 -5.16
C ALA A 54 1.74 -11.83 -4.76
N GLU A 55 2.38 -11.17 -5.72
CA GLU A 55 3.07 -9.89 -5.50
C GLU A 55 2.08 -8.76 -5.19
N LEU A 56 0.93 -8.75 -5.86
CA LEU A 56 -0.19 -7.86 -5.52
C LEU A 56 -0.76 -8.11 -4.13
N GLU A 57 -0.91 -9.36 -3.72
CA GLU A 57 -1.41 -9.71 -2.40
C GLU A 57 -0.44 -9.25 -1.31
N LEU A 58 0.87 -9.49 -1.52
CA LEU A 58 1.91 -9.01 -0.62
C LEU A 58 1.93 -7.48 -0.56
N ALA A 59 1.98 -6.80 -1.71
CA ALA A 59 1.94 -5.34 -1.79
C ALA A 59 0.66 -4.78 -1.14
N LYS A 60 -0.48 -5.43 -1.32
CA LYS A 60 -1.74 -5.04 -0.67
C LYS A 60 -1.65 -5.16 0.85
N THR A 61 -1.03 -6.21 1.39
CA THR A 61 -0.86 -6.36 2.84
C THR A 61 0.08 -5.32 3.43
N GLU A 62 1.18 -5.03 2.75
CA GLU A 62 2.15 -4.01 3.16
C GLU A 62 1.54 -2.60 3.09
N LEU A 63 0.93 -2.27 1.95
CA LEU A 63 0.27 -0.99 1.73
C LEU A 63 -0.92 -0.79 2.66
N ALA A 64 -1.69 -1.84 2.99
CA ALA A 64 -2.78 -1.75 3.96
C ALA A 64 -2.26 -1.42 5.36
N GLY A 65 -1.12 -1.99 5.75
CA GLY A 65 -0.44 -1.66 7.01
C GLY A 65 0.01 -0.20 7.07
N GLU A 66 0.65 0.29 6.01
CA GLU A 66 1.08 1.68 5.90
C GLU A 66 -0.09 2.65 5.85
N ALA A 67 -1.11 2.35 5.03
CA ALA A 67 -2.33 3.15 4.92
C ALA A 67 -3.06 3.24 6.26
N LYS A 68 -3.14 2.15 7.03
CA LYS A 68 -3.74 2.17 8.37
C LYS A 68 -2.96 3.06 9.34
N LYS A 69 -1.62 2.96 9.35
CA LYS A 69 -0.77 3.83 10.18
C LYS A 69 -0.94 5.30 9.77
N GLY A 70 -0.96 5.58 8.48
CA GLY A 70 -1.21 6.92 7.93
C GLY A 70 -2.60 7.44 8.30
N ALA A 71 -3.63 6.60 8.24
CA ALA A 71 -5.01 6.96 8.59
C ALA A 71 -5.16 7.25 10.09
N ILE A 72 -4.56 6.42 10.96
CA ILE A 72 -4.57 6.66 12.41
C ILE A 72 -3.78 7.93 12.74
N GLY A 73 -2.57 8.07 12.20
CA GLY A 73 -1.74 9.25 12.40
C GLY A 73 -2.44 10.53 11.92
N GLY A 74 -2.98 10.50 10.70
CA GLY A 74 -3.74 11.60 10.11
C GLY A 74 -5.00 11.93 10.90
N GLY A 75 -5.73 10.91 11.38
CA GLY A 75 -6.91 11.08 12.23
C GLY A 75 -6.58 11.75 13.58
N LEU A 76 -5.53 11.27 14.26
CA LEU A 76 -5.06 11.85 15.51
C LEU A 76 -4.56 13.29 15.32
N PHE A 77 -3.80 13.57 14.26
CA PHE A 77 -3.40 14.93 13.91
C PHE A 77 -4.60 15.82 13.58
N GLY A 78 -5.63 15.29 12.92
CA GLY A 78 -6.88 15.99 12.67
C GLY A 78 -7.57 16.40 13.97
N VAL A 79 -7.75 15.46 14.90
CA VAL A 79 -8.34 15.73 16.23
C VAL A 79 -7.49 16.72 17.02
N ALA A 80 -6.17 16.53 17.06
CA ALA A 80 -5.25 17.45 17.72
C ALA A 80 -5.31 18.87 17.12
N GLY A 81 -5.40 18.97 15.79
CA GLY A 81 -5.55 20.23 15.08
C GLY A 81 -6.85 20.97 15.44
N VAL A 82 -7.97 20.24 15.54
CA VAL A 82 -9.25 20.79 15.98
C VAL A 82 -9.17 21.29 17.42
N ILE A 83 -8.61 20.48 18.33
CA ILE A 83 -8.42 20.87 19.75
C ILE A 83 -7.53 22.11 19.85
N ALA A 84 -6.42 22.14 19.12
CA ALA A 84 -5.50 23.28 19.10
C ALA A 84 -6.19 24.54 18.55
N LEU A 85 -7.00 24.42 17.50
CA LEU A 85 -7.74 25.53 16.91
C LEU A 85 -8.75 26.13 17.90
N TYR A 86 -9.58 25.31 18.55
CA TYR A 86 -10.51 25.79 19.56
C TYR A 86 -9.79 26.34 20.81
N SER A 87 -8.74 25.65 21.28
CA SER A 87 -7.94 26.10 22.43
C SER A 87 -7.24 27.44 22.15
N SER A 88 -6.84 27.70 20.90
CA SER A 88 -6.18 28.95 20.52
C SER A 88 -7.07 30.17 20.77
N PHE A 89 -8.39 30.06 20.56
CA PHE A 89 -9.33 31.13 20.85
C PHE A 89 -9.29 31.53 22.34
N PHE A 90 -9.35 30.54 23.24
CA PHE A 90 -9.23 30.77 24.68
C PHE A 90 -7.85 31.27 25.08
N PHE A 91 -6.78 30.77 24.44
CA PHE A 91 -5.42 31.22 24.69
C PHE A 91 -5.24 32.71 24.37
N PHE A 92 -5.73 33.18 23.22
CA PHE A 92 -5.64 34.60 22.88
C PHE A 92 -6.49 35.48 23.78
N PHE A 93 -7.67 35.01 24.19
CA PHE A 93 -8.48 35.70 25.19
C PHE A 93 -7.74 35.82 26.52
N PHE A 94 -7.12 34.73 26.98
CA PHE A 94 -6.28 34.72 28.18
C PHE A 94 -5.11 35.71 28.06
N VAL A 95 -4.41 35.76 26.92
CA VAL A 95 -3.30 36.71 26.70
C VAL A 95 -3.80 38.16 26.72
N ALA A 96 -4.93 38.44 26.07
CA ALA A 96 -5.54 39.77 26.09
C ALA A 96 -5.92 40.18 27.52
N GLU A 97 -6.56 39.27 28.27
CA GLU A 97 -6.95 39.51 29.66
C GLU A 97 -5.74 39.67 30.59
N LEU A 98 -4.66 38.93 30.34
CA LEU A 98 -3.41 39.08 31.06
C LEU A 98 -2.79 40.47 30.83
N LEU A 99 -2.79 40.94 29.58
CA LEU A 99 -2.27 42.27 29.21
C LEU A 99 -3.04 43.42 29.86
N THR A 100 -4.32 43.24 30.21
CA THR A 100 -5.11 44.28 30.90
C THR A 100 -4.56 44.62 32.29
N LYS A 101 -3.68 43.78 32.87
CA LYS A 101 -3.00 44.09 34.14
C LYS A 101 -2.03 45.27 34.03
N TRP A 102 -1.55 45.58 32.82
CA TRP A 102 -0.61 46.67 32.58
C TRP A 102 -1.14 47.75 31.61
N LEU A 103 -2.16 47.44 30.79
CA LEU A 103 -2.73 48.34 29.78
C LEU A 103 -4.24 48.46 29.92
N GLU A 104 -4.82 49.53 29.35
CA GLU A 104 -6.27 49.61 29.16
C GLU A 104 -6.78 48.46 28.29
N SER A 105 -7.98 47.96 28.60
CA SER A 105 -8.54 46.78 27.96
C SER A 105 -8.57 46.91 26.43
N TRP A 106 -9.02 48.04 25.89
CA TRP A 106 -9.09 48.23 24.44
C TRP A 106 -7.73 48.08 23.74
N ALA A 107 -6.66 48.59 24.37
CA ALA A 107 -5.30 48.52 23.83
C ALA A 107 -4.74 47.09 23.90
N ALA A 108 -5.01 46.38 24.99
CA ALA A 108 -4.62 44.97 25.15
C ALA A 108 -5.25 44.09 24.06
N TYR A 109 -6.57 44.20 23.85
CA TYR A 109 -7.26 43.44 22.80
C TYR A 109 -6.76 43.82 21.39
N LEU A 110 -6.47 45.09 21.13
CA LEU A 110 -5.95 45.54 19.83
C LEU A 110 -4.56 44.97 19.54
N ILE A 111 -3.67 44.94 20.53
CA ILE A 111 -2.32 44.37 20.38
C ILE A 111 -2.39 42.87 20.08
N VAL A 112 -3.22 42.13 20.81
CA VAL A 112 -3.40 40.70 20.56
C VAL A 112 -4.01 40.45 19.18
N PHE A 113 -4.97 41.27 18.75
CA PHE A 113 -5.53 41.19 17.41
C PHE A 113 -4.46 41.38 16.32
N LEU A 114 -3.61 42.40 16.44
CA LEU A 114 -2.50 42.61 15.50
C LEU A 114 -1.50 41.44 15.50
N PHE A 115 -1.19 40.90 16.68
CA PHE A 115 -0.36 39.70 16.81
C PHE A 115 -0.99 38.48 16.10
N MET A 116 -2.31 38.30 16.21
CA MET A 116 -3.03 37.24 15.49
C MET A 116 -2.97 37.43 13.98
N LEU A 117 -3.14 38.65 13.47
CA LEU A 117 -3.02 38.94 12.03
C LEU A 117 -1.61 38.64 11.50
N LEU A 118 -0.57 39.03 12.25
CA LEU A 118 0.82 38.72 11.89
C LEU A 118 1.07 37.21 11.88
N SER A 119 0.63 36.50 12.92
CA SER A 119 0.74 35.04 13.02
C SER A 119 0.01 34.34 11.87
N ALA A 120 -1.21 34.78 11.56
CA ALA A 120 -2.02 34.25 10.46
C ALA A 120 -1.35 34.49 9.10
N ALA A 121 -0.80 35.68 8.86
CA ALA A 121 -0.08 36.00 7.64
C ALA A 121 1.16 35.11 7.47
N LEU A 122 1.94 34.90 8.54
CA LEU A 122 3.09 34.00 8.52
C LEU A 122 2.69 32.56 8.21
N LEU A 123 1.68 32.02 8.91
CA LEU A 123 1.19 30.67 8.69
C LEU A 123 0.64 30.49 7.27
N ALA A 124 -0.11 31.46 6.75
CA ALA A 124 -0.62 31.45 5.39
C ALA A 124 0.52 31.45 4.35
N LEU A 125 1.56 32.25 4.55
CA LEU A 125 2.74 32.27 3.68
C LEU A 125 3.51 30.94 3.71
N PHE A 126 3.74 30.36 4.88
CA PHE A 126 4.39 29.06 5.00
C PHE A 126 3.55 27.93 4.39
N GLY A 127 2.24 27.93 4.66
CA GLY A 127 1.29 26.99 4.07
C GLY A 127 1.28 27.09 2.55
N TRP A 128 1.24 28.32 2.00
CA TRP A 128 1.26 28.55 0.57
C TRP A 128 2.58 28.07 -0.08
N LYS A 129 3.72 28.34 0.56
CA LYS A 129 5.02 27.82 0.10
C LYS A 129 5.03 26.30 0.09
N LYS A 130 4.55 25.64 1.14
CA LYS A 130 4.46 24.18 1.21
C LYS A 130 3.57 23.60 0.12
N VAL A 131 2.39 24.17 -0.11
CA VAL A 131 1.49 23.75 -1.18
C VAL A 131 2.14 23.90 -2.56
N LYS A 132 2.87 25.00 -2.80
CA LYS A 132 3.62 25.20 -4.06
C LYS A 132 4.78 24.23 -4.25
N THR A 133 5.40 23.75 -3.17
CA THR A 133 6.50 22.77 -3.24
C THR A 133 6.01 21.35 -3.49
N VAL A 134 4.77 21.02 -3.11
CA VAL A 134 4.15 19.72 -3.43
C VAL A 134 3.73 19.75 -4.92
N GLY A 135 4.67 19.42 -5.80
CA GLY A 135 4.40 19.23 -7.22
C GLY A 135 3.49 18.03 -7.45
N ALA A 136 2.63 18.11 -8.48
CA ALA A 136 1.85 16.96 -8.94
C ALA A 136 2.79 15.76 -9.21
N PRO A 137 2.33 14.50 -9.05
CA PRO A 137 3.15 13.32 -9.27
C PRO A 137 3.48 13.14 -10.77
N GLN A 138 4.45 13.92 -11.25
CA GLN A 138 4.86 14.02 -12.66
C GLN A 138 5.15 12.64 -13.24
N LYS A 139 5.92 11.81 -12.53
CA LYS A 139 6.28 10.46 -12.97
C LYS A 139 5.07 9.57 -13.22
N THR A 140 4.04 9.65 -12.37
CA THR A 140 2.81 8.87 -12.54
C THR A 140 2.00 9.38 -13.73
N ILE A 141 1.93 10.70 -13.91
CA ILE A 141 1.25 11.32 -15.05
C ILE A 141 1.97 10.95 -16.36
N ASP A 142 3.30 10.99 -16.38
CA ASP A 142 4.14 10.61 -17.52
C ASP A 142 3.93 9.16 -17.90
N SER A 143 3.97 8.22 -16.94
CA SER A 143 3.72 6.80 -17.21
C SER A 143 2.31 6.53 -17.76
N VAL A 144 1.28 7.21 -17.25
CA VAL A 144 -0.10 7.08 -17.76
C VAL A 144 -0.23 7.67 -19.18
N ASN A 145 0.45 8.78 -19.45
CA ASN A 145 0.49 9.38 -20.79
C ASN A 145 1.24 8.50 -21.79
N GLU A 146 2.35 7.88 -21.40
CA GLU A 146 3.09 6.93 -22.22
C GLU A 146 2.24 5.70 -22.56
N LEU A 147 1.52 5.16 -21.56
CA LEU A 147 0.56 4.06 -21.77
C LEU A 147 -0.55 4.42 -22.76
N LYS A 148 -1.04 5.66 -22.74
CA LYS A 148 -2.06 6.14 -23.69
C LYS A 148 -1.53 6.25 -25.13
N ASN A 149 -0.25 6.54 -25.29
CA ASN A 149 0.40 6.66 -26.61
C ASN A 149 0.75 5.29 -27.23
N LEU A 150 0.77 4.22 -26.43
CA LEU A 150 0.95 2.85 -26.89
C LEU A 150 -0.40 2.26 -27.30
N VAL A 151 -0.80 2.48 -28.56
CA VAL A 151 -2.00 1.85 -29.15
C VAL A 151 -1.84 0.32 -29.16
N PRO A 152 -2.72 -0.44 -28.48
CA PRO A 152 -2.69 -1.90 -28.52
C PRO A 152 -2.83 -2.41 -29.96
N GLY A 153 -1.90 -3.25 -30.42
CA GLY A 153 -1.93 -3.87 -31.75
C GLY A 153 -0.97 -3.30 -32.81
N GLN A 154 -0.29 -2.18 -32.54
CA GLN A 154 0.73 -1.62 -33.46
C GLN A 154 1.97 -2.53 -33.56
N ALA A 155 2.36 -3.18 -32.45
CA ALA A 155 3.47 -4.14 -32.44
C ALA A 155 3.16 -5.36 -33.33
N THR A 156 1.91 -5.86 -33.28
CA THR A 156 1.43 -6.98 -34.11
C THR A 156 1.40 -6.61 -35.60
N LYS A 157 0.95 -5.39 -35.93
CA LYS A 157 0.90 -4.89 -37.32
C LYS A 157 2.28 -4.71 -37.95
N LYS A 158 3.27 -4.26 -37.16
CA LYS A 158 4.67 -4.15 -37.63
C LYS A 158 5.32 -5.52 -37.86
N LEU A 159 4.95 -6.53 -37.09
CA LEU A 159 5.43 -7.90 -37.29
C LEU A 159 4.82 -8.51 -38.56
N GLU A 160 3.51 -8.37 -38.79
CA GLU A 160 2.86 -8.85 -40.03
C GLU A 160 3.44 -8.20 -41.30
N GLY A 161 3.69 -6.89 -41.29
CA GLY A 161 4.25 -6.19 -42.45
C GLY A 161 5.69 -6.61 -42.79
N ARG A 162 6.51 -6.91 -41.77
CA ARG A 162 7.91 -7.35 -41.96
C ARG A 162 7.98 -8.78 -42.49
N THR A 163 7.08 -9.65 -42.04
CA THR A 163 7.00 -11.04 -42.50
C THR A 163 6.54 -11.13 -43.95
N ARG A 164 5.63 -10.24 -44.39
CA ARG A 164 5.09 -10.23 -45.76
C ARG A 164 6.13 -9.88 -46.85
N GLY A 165 7.16 -9.09 -46.53
CA GLY A 165 8.22 -8.70 -47.47
C GLY A 165 9.35 -9.72 -47.65
N MET A 166 9.37 -10.80 -46.86
CA MET A 166 10.41 -11.83 -46.90
C MET A 166 10.05 -13.03 -47.80
N TYR A 167 8.84 -13.04 -48.37
CA TYR A 167 8.31 -14.13 -49.22
C TYR A 167 7.97 -13.70 -50.66
N SER A 168 8.47 -12.54 -51.10
CA SER A 168 8.29 -12.01 -52.46
C SER A 168 9.61 -11.92 -53.21
#